data_AF-A0A916LK99-F1
#
_entry.id   AF-A0A916LK99-F1
#
_cell.length_a   1.000
_cell.length_b   1.000
_cell.length_c   1.000
_cell.angle_alpha   90.00
_cell.angle_beta   90.00
_cell.angle_gamma   90.00
#
_symmetry.space_group_name_H-M   'P 1'
#
loop_
_entity.id
_entity.type
_entity.pdbx_description
1 polymer ?
#
loop_
_entity_poly.entity_id
_entity_poly.type
_entity_poly.pdbx_seq_one_letter_code
_entity_poly.pdbx_strand_id
1 'polypeptide(L)'
;MIFENPRITGVMVNYYFHCKRQLWLFANHIEMEHNSELVLLGKILSASFYRDKDKELQIDNVIAIDWFEFEDGIIHEVKNQIRLVRDIFGR
;
A
#
# COMPACT_ATOMS: atom_id res chain seq x y z
N MET A 1 -16.34 24.31 8.20
CA MET A 1 -15.69 23.64 7.05
C MET A 1 -14.64 22.71 7.63
N ILE A 2 -14.79 21.42 7.37
CA ILE A 2 -14.21 20.33 8.15
C ILE A 2 -12.74 20.14 7.74
N PHE A 3 -11.82 20.76 8.48
CA PHE A 3 -10.41 20.36 8.53
C PHE A 3 -9.90 20.54 9.97
N GLU A 4 -10.61 19.97 10.93
CA GLU A 4 -9.97 19.66 12.21
C GLU A 4 -9.12 18.41 11.96
N ASN A 5 -7.82 18.65 11.75
CA ASN A 5 -6.75 17.65 11.63
C ASN A 5 -6.96 16.59 10.50
N PRO A 6 -6.53 16.86 9.24
CA PRO A 6 -6.63 15.86 8.19
C PRO A 6 -5.81 14.62 8.57
N ARG A 7 -6.45 13.44 8.53
CA ARG A 7 -5.81 12.17 8.84
C ARG A 7 -4.91 11.75 7.67
N ILE A 8 -3.65 12.17 7.70
CA ILE A 8 -2.68 11.93 6.62
C ILE A 8 -2.16 10.49 6.67
N THR A 9 -2.39 9.71 5.61
CA THR A 9 -1.89 8.33 5.49
C THR A 9 -0.55 8.26 4.76
N GLY A 10 0.15 7.13 4.88
CA GLY A 10 1.39 6.87 4.13
C GLY A 10 1.20 6.94 2.60
N VAL A 11 0.03 6.55 2.10
CA VAL A 11 -0.33 6.66 0.68
C VAL A 11 -0.37 8.13 0.23
N MET A 12 -0.94 9.01 1.06
CA MET A 12 -0.98 10.45 0.76
C MET A 12 0.43 11.05 0.73
N VAL A 13 1.31 10.63 1.64
CA VAL A 13 2.72 11.04 1.65
C VAL A 13 3.43 10.56 0.38
N ASN A 14 3.25 9.29 -0.01
CA ASN A 14 3.80 8.75 -1.24
C ASN A 14 3.34 9.53 -2.49
N TYR A 15 2.04 9.83 -2.60
CA TYR A 15 1.51 10.64 -3.68
C TYR A 15 2.05 12.07 -3.65
N TYR A 16 2.25 12.69 -2.48
CA TYR A 16 2.85 14.02 -2.41
C TYR A 16 4.23 14.08 -3.06
N PHE A 17 5.08 13.10 -2.76
CA PHE A 17 6.45 13.03 -3.30
C PHE A 17 6.48 12.60 -4.77
N HIS A 18 5.58 11.70 -5.18
CA HIS A 18 5.50 11.25 -6.57
C HIS A 18 4.84 12.28 -7.50
N CYS A 19 3.64 12.75 -7.15
CA CYS A 19 2.85 13.68 -7.94
C CYS A 19 1.76 14.39 -7.09
N LYS A 20 1.93 15.69 -6.82
CA LYS A 20 0.97 16.49 -6.05
C LYS A 20 -0.45 16.49 -6.64
N ARG A 21 -0.60 16.38 -7.97
CA ARG A 21 -1.91 16.26 -8.63
C ARG A 21 -2.59 14.93 -8.30
N GLN A 22 -1.83 13.84 -8.23
CA GLN A 22 -2.36 12.54 -7.81
C GLN A 22 -2.88 12.60 -6.37
N LEU A 23 -2.15 13.25 -5.47
CA LEU A 23 -2.64 13.51 -4.11
C LEU A 23 -3.94 14.32 -4.11
N TRP A 24 -4.02 15.39 -4.91
CA TRP A 24 -5.24 16.21 -4.97
C TRP A 24 -6.45 15.40 -5.48
N LEU A 25 -6.27 14.60 -6.54
CA LEU A 25 -7.32 13.73 -7.07
C LEU A 25 -7.76 12.69 -6.02
N PHE A 26 -6.81 12.03 -5.37
CA PHE A 26 -7.06 11.07 -4.31
C PHE A 26 -7.82 11.69 -3.12
N ALA A 27 -7.38 12.86 -2.65
CA ALA A 27 -8.02 13.59 -1.55
C ALA A 27 -9.45 14.07 -1.88
N ASN A 28 -9.80 14.17 -3.17
CA ASN A 28 -11.15 14.49 -3.64
C ASN A 28 -11.93 13.23 -4.08
N HIS A 29 -11.46 12.02 -3.73
CA HIS A 29 -12.07 10.74 -4.08
C HIS A 29 -12.21 10.48 -5.60
N ILE A 30 -11.30 11.06 -6.40
CA ILE A 30 -11.21 10.82 -7.84
C ILE A 30 -10.09 9.82 -8.09
N GLU A 31 -10.43 8.54 -7.99
CA GLU A 31 -9.47 7.44 -8.19
C GLU A 31 -9.57 6.87 -9.61
N MET A 32 -8.46 6.35 -10.15
CA MET A 32 -8.44 5.62 -11.43
C MET A 32 -7.90 4.19 -11.28
N GLU A 33 -7.42 3.82 -10.09
CA GLU A 33 -6.70 2.56 -9.84
C GLU A 33 -7.61 1.32 -9.88
N HIS A 34 -8.91 1.47 -9.62
CA HIS A 34 -9.87 0.37 -9.61
C HIS A 34 -10.05 -0.33 -10.97
N ASN A 35 -9.65 0.32 -12.08
CA ASN A 35 -9.70 -0.28 -13.41
C ASN A 35 -8.39 -0.97 -13.81
N SER A 36 -7.37 -0.99 -12.95
CA SER A 36 -6.08 -1.60 -13.26
C SER A 36 -6.03 -3.07 -12.85
N GLU A 37 -5.97 -3.97 -13.83
CA GLU A 37 -5.77 -5.41 -13.60
C GLU A 37 -4.48 -5.71 -12.83
N LEU A 38 -3.43 -4.90 -13.02
CA LEU A 38 -2.17 -5.03 -12.29
C LEU A 38 -2.32 -4.71 -10.80
N VAL A 39 -3.12 -3.69 -10.45
CA VAL A 39 -3.42 -3.35 -9.05
C VAL A 39 -4.22 -4.47 -8.41
N LEU A 40 -5.22 -5.02 -9.11
CA LEU A 40 -6.00 -6.16 -8.65
C LEU A 40 -5.12 -7.38 -8.40
N LEU A 41 -4.23 -7.70 -9.34
CA LEU A 41 -3.30 -8.81 -9.23
C LEU A 41 -2.34 -8.65 -8.04
N GLY A 42 -1.82 -7.43 -7.82
CA GLY A 42 -0.99 -7.11 -6.66
C GLY A 42 -1.72 -7.34 -5.33
N LYS A 43 -3.00 -6.96 -5.24
CA LYS A 43 -3.84 -7.20 -4.05
C LYS A 43 -4.04 -8.69 -3.78
N ILE A 44 -4.35 -9.48 -4.82
CA ILE A 44 -4.53 -10.93 -4.69
C ILE A 44 -3.23 -11.60 -4.25
N LEU A 45 -2.10 -11.23 -4.86
CA LEU A 45 -0.79 -11.76 -4.50
C LEU A 45 -0.47 -11.44 -3.04
N SER A 46 -0.60 -10.18 -2.64
CA SER A 46 -0.41 -9.77 -1.24
C SER A 46 -1.26 -10.64 -0.29
N ALA A 47 -2.57 -10.75 -0.51
CA ALA A 47 -3.46 -11.59 0.29
C ALA A 47 -3.13 -13.09 0.27
N SER A 48 -2.42 -13.58 -0.75
CA SER A 48 -1.97 -14.96 -0.85
C SER A 48 -0.65 -15.22 -0.11
N PHE A 49 0.30 -14.28 -0.14
CA PHE A 49 1.61 -14.41 0.51
C PHE A 49 1.55 -14.16 2.01
N TYR A 50 0.63 -13.30 2.46
CA TYR A 50 0.49 -12.94 3.87
C TYR A 50 -0.51 -13.82 4.64
N ARG A 51 -1.02 -14.89 4.03
CA ARG A 51 -2.13 -15.69 4.58
C ARG A 51 -1.81 -16.45 5.87
N ASP A 52 -0.52 -16.72 6.14
CA ASP A 52 -0.05 -17.48 7.31
C ASP A 52 0.75 -16.62 8.33
N LYS A 53 0.69 -15.29 8.20
CA LYS A 53 1.57 -14.39 8.93
C LYS A 53 0.75 -13.23 9.49
N ASP A 54 0.53 -13.22 10.80
CA ASP A 54 -0.01 -12.12 11.61
C ASP A 54 0.88 -10.86 11.50
N LYS A 55 0.92 -10.25 10.31
CA LYS A 55 2.02 -9.37 9.92
C LYS A 55 1.60 -7.95 9.55
N GLU A 56 0.33 -7.70 9.30
CA GLU A 56 -0.14 -6.33 9.03
C GLU A 56 -0.43 -5.62 10.36
N LEU A 57 0.55 -4.87 10.87
CA LEU A 57 0.34 -4.01 12.03
C LEU A 57 -0.32 -2.71 11.55
N GLN A 58 -1.58 -2.48 11.94
CA GLN A 58 -2.25 -1.22 11.70
C GLN A 58 -2.11 -0.29 12.90
N ILE A 59 -1.38 0.81 12.72
CA ILE A 59 -1.26 1.88 13.71
C ILE A 59 -2.30 2.94 13.37
N ASP A 60 -3.24 3.12 14.28
CA ASP A 60 -4.33 4.10 14.19
C ASP A 60 -5.09 4.09 12.86
N ASN A 61 -5.17 2.95 12.14
CA ASN A 61 -5.71 2.84 10.77
C ASN A 61 -5.16 3.91 9.79
N VAL A 62 -3.99 4.48 10.08
CA VAL A 62 -3.31 5.49 9.24
C VAL A 62 -2.09 4.89 8.57
N ILE A 63 -1.39 4.02 9.30
CA ILE A 63 -0.15 3.39 8.88
C ILE A 63 -0.40 1.88 8.91
N ALA A 64 -0.20 1.25 7.75
CA ALA A 64 -0.12 -0.19 7.63
C ALA A 64 1.36 -0.56 7.46
N ILE A 65 1.87 -1.42 8.35
CA ILE A 65 3.23 -1.93 8.29
C ILE A 65 3.17 -3.40 7.89
N ASP A 66 3.88 -3.77 6.83
CA ASP A 66 3.94 -5.13 6.30
C ASP A 66 4.52 -6.15 7.29
N TRP A 67 5.54 -5.77 8.06
CA TRP A 67 6.11 -6.58 9.14
C TRP A 67 7.02 -5.76 10.05
N PHE A 68 7.01 -6.08 11.35
CA PHE A 68 7.81 -5.41 12.37
C PHE A 68 8.51 -6.43 13.29
N GLU A 69 9.79 -6.20 13.56
CA GLU A 69 10.55 -6.92 14.60
C GLU A 69 10.71 -6.02 15.84
N PHE A 70 10.04 -6.38 16.94
CA PHE A 70 10.00 -5.58 18.17
C PHE A 70 11.31 -5.52 18.94
N GLU A 71 12.17 -6.54 18.80
CA GLU A 71 13.42 -6.63 19.56
C GLU A 71 14.45 -5.60 19.09
N ASP A 72 14.58 -5.40 17.78
CA ASP A 72 15.56 -4.49 17.16
C ASP A 72 14.93 -3.22 16.57
N GLY A 73 13.59 -3.10 16.59
CA GLY A 73 12.87 -1.95 16.04
C GLY A 73 12.93 -1.85 14.51
N ILE A 74 13.03 -2.99 13.83
CA ILE A 74 13.22 -3.04 12.37
C ILE A 74 11.87 -3.14 11.67
N ILE A 75 11.68 -2.27 10.67
CA ILE A 75 10.52 -2.28 9.77
C ILE A 75 10.92 -2.93 8.45
N HIS A 76 10.12 -3.90 8.01
CA HIS A 76 10.32 -4.56 6.73
C HIS A 76 9.16 -4.25 5.77
N GLU A 77 9.47 -3.57 4.67
CA GLU A 77 8.55 -3.29 3.56
C GLU A 77 8.82 -4.30 2.43
N VAL A 78 7.80 -5.04 1.97
CA VAL A 78 7.97 -6.00 0.88
C VAL A 78 7.42 -5.41 -0.42
N LYS A 79 8.32 -5.09 -1.35
CA LYS A 79 7.93 -4.67 -2.71
C LYS A 79 7.95 -5.83 -3.68
N ASN A 80 6.77 -6.33 -4.05
CA ASN A 80 6.65 -7.29 -5.14
C ASN A 80 6.89 -6.60 -6.49
N GLN A 81 7.96 -7.00 -7.19
CA GLN A 81 8.20 -6.52 -8.54
C GLN A 81 7.39 -7.35 -9.54
N ILE A 82 6.62 -6.66 -10.40
CA ILE A 82 5.74 -7.25 -11.43
C ILE A 82 6.50 -8.23 -12.36
N ARG A 83 7.83 -8.09 -12.49
CA ARG A 83 8.67 -8.99 -13.29
C ARG A 83 8.62 -10.45 -12.82
N LEU A 84 8.51 -10.70 -11.51
CA LEU A 84 8.42 -12.06 -10.95
C LEU A 84 7.14 -12.80 -11.34
N VAL A 85 6.03 -12.08 -11.60
CA VAL A 85 4.75 -12.71 -11.94
C VAL A 85 4.79 -13.33 -13.34
N ARG A 86 5.53 -12.70 -14.27
CA ARG A 86 5.78 -13.27 -15.60
C ARG A 86 6.60 -14.55 -15.55
N ASP A 87 7.51 -14.68 -14.59
CA ASP A 87 8.37 -15.86 -14.47
C ASP A 87 7.65 -17.03 -13.75
N ILE A 88 6.66 -16.74 -12.89
CA ILE A 88 5.88 -17.77 -12.17
C ILE A 88 4.70 -18.30 -13.01
N PHE A 89 3.99 -17.43 -13.71
CA PHE A 89 2.84 -17.79 -14.56
C PHE A 89 3.18 -17.89 -16.05
N GLY A 90 4.43 -17.64 -16.44
CA GLY A 90 4.95 -17.88 -17.78
C GLY A 90 5.37 -19.34 -17.99
N ARG A 91 4.39 -20.24 -17.96
CA ARG A 91 4.42 -21.51 -18.72
C ARG A 91 3.10 -21.65 -19.45
#